data_AF-A0A538PHQ8-F1
#
_entry.id   AF-A0A538PHQ8-F1
#
_cell.length_a   1.000
_cell.length_b   1.000
_cell.length_c   1.000
_cell.angle_alpha   90.00
_cell.angle_beta   90.00
_cell.angle_gamma   90.00
#
_symmetry.space_group_name_H-M   'P 1'
#
loop_
_entity.id
_entity.type
_entity.pdbx_description
1 polymer ?
#
loop_
_entity_poly.entity_id
_entity_poly.type
_entity_poly.pdbx_seq_one_letter_code
_entity_poly.pdbx_strand_id
1 'polypeptide(L)'
;MLALSRAVQLVRDFVDQRAAAGAINRAVQIVLDVQLDVAARAFDTGKPAVAVVVLRAMIVEIDVFVRIGRITVTDAAQLEAMINRIIASATAG
;
A
#
# COMPACT_ATOMS: atom_id res chain seq x y z
N MET A 1 -1.69 -10.91 13.82
CA MET A 1 -0.66 -10.04 13.20
C MET A 1 -0.05 -10.65 11.95
N LEU A 2 0.43 -11.91 11.96
CA LEU A 2 0.98 -12.60 10.77
C LEU A 2 0.12 -12.49 9.49
N ALA A 3 -1.21 -12.53 9.61
CA ALA A 3 -2.12 -12.36 8.47
C ALA A 3 -2.09 -10.94 7.85
N LEU A 4 -1.93 -9.88 8.66
CA LEU A 4 -1.89 -8.50 8.19
C LEU A 4 -0.57 -8.19 7.48
N SER A 5 0.56 -8.65 8.03
CA SER A 5 1.87 -8.52 7.39
C SER A 5 1.91 -9.27 6.06
N ARG A 6 1.27 -10.45 5.98
CA ARG A 6 1.10 -11.16 4.70
C ARG A 6 0.23 -10.39 3.71
N ALA A 7 -0.82 -9.73 4.17
CA ALA A 7 -1.66 -8.91 3.30
C ALA A 7 -0.92 -7.69 2.76
N VAL A 8 -0.07 -7.04 3.57
CA VAL A 8 0.84 -5.97 3.12
C VAL A 8 1.81 -6.49 2.06
N GLN A 9 2.36 -7.70 2.23
CA GLN A 9 3.23 -8.30 1.22
C GLN A 9 2.52 -8.50 -0.13
N LEU A 10 1.23 -8.87 -0.15
CA LEU A 10 0.48 -8.98 -1.40
C LEU A 10 0.34 -7.63 -2.12
N VAL A 11 0.21 -6.52 -1.39
CA VAL A 11 0.20 -5.17 -1.98
C VAL A 11 1.57 -4.85 -2.58
N ARG A 12 2.66 -5.18 -1.89
CA ARG A 12 4.02 -5.02 -2.43
C ARG A 12 4.22 -5.82 -3.71
N ASP A 13 3.84 -7.09 -3.71
CA ASP A 13 3.97 -7.95 -4.89
C ASP A 13 3.19 -7.36 -6.08
N PHE A 14 2.04 -6.74 -5.84
CA PHE A 14 1.29 -6.00 -6.86
C PHE A 14 2.04 -4.77 -7.36
N VAL A 15 2.56 -3.92 -6.46
CA VAL A 15 3.35 -2.73 -6.82
C VAL A 15 4.55 -3.13 -7.70
N ASP A 16 5.27 -4.18 -7.31
CA ASP A 16 6.43 -4.68 -8.05
C ASP A 16 6.05 -5.16 -9.46
N GLN A 17 4.95 -5.90 -9.60
CA GLN A 17 4.45 -6.34 -10.91
C GLN A 17 4.09 -5.15 -11.81
N ARG A 18 3.43 -4.13 -11.27
CA ARG A 18 3.05 -2.94 -12.05
C ARG A 18 4.23 -2.06 -12.40
N ALA A 19 5.23 -1.96 -11.51
CA ALA A 19 6.47 -1.27 -11.81
C ALA A 19 7.27 -2.00 -12.90
N ALA A 20 7.36 -3.33 -12.86
CA ALA A 20 8.00 -4.14 -13.89
C ALA A 20 7.31 -4.00 -15.25
N ALA A 21 5.98 -3.83 -15.27
CA ALA A 21 5.19 -3.55 -16.47
C ALA A 21 5.26 -2.08 -16.95
N GLY A 22 5.96 -1.20 -16.22
CA GLY A 22 6.05 0.24 -16.54
C GLY A 22 4.81 1.06 -16.20
N ALA A 23 3.80 0.47 -15.55
CA ALA A 23 2.55 1.12 -15.16
C ALA A 23 2.69 1.98 -13.89
N ILE A 24 3.69 1.67 -13.05
CA ILE A 24 4.11 2.49 -11.90
C ILE A 24 5.53 2.98 -12.15
N ASN A 25 5.74 4.28 -12.02
CA ASN A 25 7.08 4.85 -12.15
C ASN A 25 8.01 4.38 -11.00
N ARG A 26 9.30 4.16 -11.29
CA ARG A 26 10.31 3.73 -10.30
C ARG A 26 10.36 4.60 -9.04
N ALA A 27 10.26 5.92 -9.18
CA ALA A 27 10.26 6.83 -8.04
C ALA A 27 9.03 6.62 -7.14
N VAL A 28 7.88 6.34 -7.74
CA VAL A 28 6.64 6.03 -7.01
C VAL A 28 6.74 4.68 -6.32
N GLN A 29 7.26 3.65 -7.01
CA GLN A 29 7.49 2.33 -6.42
C GLN A 29 8.29 2.44 -5.12
N ILE A 30 9.39 3.21 -5.11
CA ILE A 30 10.23 3.40 -3.90
C ILE A 30 9.41 4.00 -2.75
N VAL A 31 8.59 5.01 -3.00
CA VAL A 31 7.76 5.65 -1.97
C VAL A 31 6.76 4.65 -1.39
N LEU A 32 6.04 3.92 -2.27
CA LEU A 32 5.07 2.90 -1.85
C LEU A 32 5.75 1.78 -1.07
N ASP A 33 6.92 1.31 -1.50
CA ASP A 33 7.68 0.27 -0.82
C ASP A 33 8.07 0.66 0.60
N VAL A 34 8.54 1.90 0.80
CA VAL A 34 8.89 2.41 2.14
C VAL A 34 7.66 2.43 3.04
N GLN A 35 6.51 2.89 2.54
CA GLN A 35 5.27 2.92 3.31
C GLN A 35 4.79 1.51 3.68
N LEU A 36 4.87 0.56 2.74
CA LEU A 36 4.52 -0.83 2.97
C LEU A 36 5.45 -1.48 4.01
N ASP A 37 6.75 -1.19 3.99
CA ASP A 37 7.69 -1.66 5.03
C ASP A 37 7.34 -1.11 6.41
N VAL A 38 7.03 0.19 6.50
CA VAL A 38 6.65 0.82 7.76
C VAL A 38 5.34 0.20 8.29
N ALA A 39 4.35 0.00 7.42
CA ALA A 39 3.08 -0.63 7.80
C ALA A 39 3.26 -2.08 8.26
N ALA A 40 4.04 -2.89 7.52
CA ALA A 40 4.35 -4.27 7.89
C ALA A 40 5.04 -4.34 9.26
N ARG A 41 6.08 -3.53 9.47
CA ARG A 41 6.79 -3.46 10.76
C ARG A 41 5.88 -3.00 11.89
N ALA A 42 4.98 -2.07 11.64
CA ALA A 42 4.00 -1.64 12.63
C ALA A 42 3.03 -2.78 13.00
N PHE A 43 2.58 -3.60 12.04
CA PHE A 43 1.80 -4.80 12.35
C PHE A 43 2.61 -5.84 13.12
N ASP A 44 3.86 -6.09 12.73
CA ASP A 44 4.73 -7.08 13.38
C ASP A 44 5.09 -6.70 14.82
N THR A 45 5.19 -5.40 15.12
CA THR A 45 5.51 -4.88 16.45
C THR A 45 4.28 -4.58 17.30
N GLY A 46 3.09 -5.01 16.86
CA GLY A 46 1.85 -4.86 17.62
C GLY A 46 1.29 -3.44 17.70
N LYS A 47 1.57 -2.62 16.69
CA LYS A 47 1.10 -1.23 16.56
C LYS A 47 0.13 -1.09 15.37
N PRO A 48 -1.03 -1.77 15.36
CA PRO A 48 -1.95 -1.75 14.21
C PRO A 48 -2.49 -0.35 13.90
N ALA A 49 -2.69 0.51 14.91
CA ALA A 49 -3.11 1.89 14.69
C ALA A 49 -2.11 2.70 13.84
N VAL A 50 -0.80 2.50 14.07
CA VAL A 50 0.26 3.15 13.27
C VAL A 50 0.24 2.62 11.84
N ALA A 51 0.12 1.29 11.67
CA ALA A 51 0.02 0.69 10.35
C ALA A 51 -1.18 1.24 9.56
N VAL A 52 -2.35 1.36 10.20
CA VAL A 52 -3.56 1.92 9.57
C VAL A 52 -3.36 3.39 9.17
N VAL A 53 -2.70 4.21 9.99
CA VAL A 53 -2.41 5.61 9.64
C VAL A 53 -1.52 5.68 8.40
N VAL A 54 -0.47 4.87 8.33
CA VAL A 54 0.44 4.81 7.16
C VAL A 54 -0.30 4.37 5.91
N LEU A 55 -1.13 3.34 6.01
CA LEU A 55 -1.93 2.83 4.89
C LEU A 55 -2.96 3.86 4.40
N ARG A 56 -3.56 4.65 5.29
CA ARG A 56 -4.46 5.76 4.91
C ARG A 56 -3.70 6.90 4.21
N ALA A 57 -2.50 7.23 4.68
CA ALA A 57 -1.65 8.21 4.02
C ALA A 57 -1.23 7.75 2.60
N MET A 58 -0.92 6.46 2.44
CA MET A 58 -0.59 5.86 1.15
C MET A 58 -1.75 6.00 0.14
N ILE A 59 -3.02 5.86 0.56
CA ILE A 59 -4.18 6.12 -0.32
C ILE A 59 -4.18 7.56 -0.85
N VAL A 60 -3.94 8.54 0.02
CA VAL A 60 -3.87 9.96 -0.38
C VAL A 60 -2.73 10.21 -1.36
N GLU A 61 -1.59 9.55 -1.18
CA GLU A 61 -0.47 9.67 -2.12
C GLU A 61 -0.73 8.98 -3.46
N ILE A 62 -1.43 7.84 -3.47
CA ILE A 62 -1.87 7.18 -4.71
C ILE A 62 -2.74 8.15 -5.53
N ASP A 63 -3.70 8.84 -4.91
CA ASP A 63 -4.51 9.87 -5.57
C ASP A 63 -3.65 10.97 -6.19
N VAL A 64 -2.62 11.44 -5.48
CA VAL A 64 -1.67 12.44 -5.99
C VAL A 64 -0.92 11.88 -7.19
N PHE A 65 -0.40 10.65 -7.12
CA PHE A 65 0.33 10.01 -8.21
C PHE A 65 -0.52 9.80 -9.46
N VAL A 66 -1.81 9.52 -9.32
CA VAL A 66 -2.76 9.49 -10.43
C VAL A 66 -2.88 10.88 -11.07
N ARG A 67 -3.08 11.94 -10.28
CA ARG A 67 -3.22 13.32 -10.79
C ARG A 67 -2.00 13.80 -11.57
N ILE A 68 -0.81 13.35 -11.19
CA ILE A 68 0.44 13.70 -11.88
C ILE A 68 0.86 12.66 -12.94
N GLY A 69 0.00 11.70 -13.28
CA GLY A 69 0.22 10.73 -14.37
C GLY A 69 1.33 9.71 -14.10
N ARG A 70 1.62 9.40 -12.84
CA ARG A 70 2.68 8.44 -12.43
C ARG A 70 2.16 7.05 -12.10
N ILE A 71 0.85 6.91 -11.96
CA ILE A 71 0.09 5.66 -11.80
C ILE A 71 -1.18 5.78 -12.66
N THR A 72 -1.61 4.68 -13.28
CA THR A 72 -2.88 4.66 -14.00
C THR A 72 -4.07 4.64 -13.03
N VAL A 73 -5.20 5.25 -13.41
CA VAL A 73 -6.43 5.21 -12.59
C VAL A 73 -6.85 3.77 -12.24
N THR A 74 -6.63 2.83 -13.16
CA THR A 74 -6.99 1.41 -12.95
C THR A 74 -6.10 0.74 -11.90
N ASP A 75 -4.78 0.94 -11.95
CA ASP A 75 -3.87 0.34 -10.98
C ASP A 75 -4.02 1.00 -9.60
N ALA A 76 -4.29 2.31 -9.55
CA ALA A 76 -4.60 3.03 -8.31
C ALA A 76 -5.84 2.47 -7.61
N ALA A 77 -6.95 2.32 -8.33
CA ALA A 77 -8.18 1.77 -7.77
C ALA A 77 -7.99 0.34 -7.21
N GLN A 78 -7.15 -0.48 -7.85
CA GLN A 78 -6.81 -1.80 -7.35
C GLN A 78 -5.96 -1.74 -6.08
N LEU A 79 -4.94 -0.88 -6.04
CA LEU A 79 -4.12 -0.66 -4.84
C LEU A 79 -4.98 -0.19 -3.65
N GLU A 80 -5.80 0.82 -3.86
CA GLU A 80 -6.69 1.36 -2.83
C GLU A 80 -7.65 0.29 -2.30
N ALA A 81 -8.22 -0.54 -3.18
CA ALA A 81 -9.10 -1.63 -2.77
C ALA A 81 -8.36 -2.66 -1.90
N MET A 82 -7.12 -3.02 -2.25
CA MET A 82 -6.30 -3.92 -1.43
C MET A 82 -5.96 -3.31 -0.07
N ILE A 83 -5.54 -2.04 -0.05
CA ILE A 83 -5.20 -1.32 1.18
C ILE A 83 -6.41 -1.18 2.09
N ASN A 84 -7.57 -0.81 1.55
CA ASN A 84 -8.81 -0.66 2.31
C ASN A 84 -9.25 -1.98 2.97
N ARG A 85 -9.02 -3.13 2.32
CA ARG A 85 -9.28 -4.45 2.94
C ARG A 85 -8.36 -4.73 4.12
N ILE A 86 -7.09 -4.33 4.03
CA ILE A 86 -6.13 -4.46 5.14
C ILE A 86 -6.57 -3.58 6.31
N ILE A 87 -6.92 -2.31 6.03
CA ILE A 87 -7.41 -1.37 7.04
C ILE A 87 -8.64 -1.95 7.74
N ALA A 88 -9.65 -2.40 6.98
CA ALA A 88 -10.87 -2.98 7.55
C ALA A 88 -10.57 -4.18 8.45
N SER A 89 -9.70 -5.08 8.00
CA SER A 89 -9.29 -6.27 8.77
C SER A 89 -8.53 -5.90 10.05
N ALA A 90 -7.71 -4.85 10.00
CA ALA A 90 -6.94 -4.37 11.16
C ALA A 90 -7.81 -3.64 12.20
N THR A 91 -8.97 -3.11 11.80
CA THR A 91 -9.90 -2.40 12.70
C THR A 91 -11.04 -3.28 13.23
N ALA A 92 -11.26 -4.46 12.66
CA ALA A 92 -12.34 -5.37 13.04
C ALA A 92 -11.97 -6.33 14.20
N GLY A 93 -10.70 -6.37 14.61
CA GLY A 93 -10.19 -7.17 15.72
C GLY A 93 -9.60 -6.29 16.82
#